data_AF-F9ULS3-F1
#
_entry.id   AF-F9ULS3-F1
#
_cell.length_a   1.000
_cell.length_b   1.000
_cell.length_c   1.000
_cell.angle_alpha   90.00
_cell.angle_beta   90.00
_cell.angle_gamma   90.00
#
_symmetry.space_group_name_H-M   'P 1'
#
loop_
_entity.id
_entity.type
_entity.pdbx_description
1 polymer ?
#
loop_
_entity_poly.entity_id
_entity_poly.type
_entity_poly.pdbx_seq_one_letter_code
_entity_poly.pdbx_strand_id
1 'polypeptide(L)'
;MLTKLKPISGISFGYSDGKNEARQPNFESLFYDGSGYYRTLRNDPLKYLVVGRKGTGKTILVRYFMKKMQEEKILFQNLLLLEILQAKS
;
A
#
# COMPACT_ATOMS: atom_id res chain seq x y z
N MET A 1 17.31 24.39 5.40
CA MET A 1 16.51 24.20 4.17
C MET A 1 15.04 24.25 4.54
N LEU A 2 14.29 25.25 4.07
CA LEU A 2 12.84 25.32 4.29
C LEU A 2 12.16 24.42 3.25
N THR A 3 11.56 23.31 3.68
CA THR A 3 10.70 22.49 2.82
C THR A 3 9.48 23.32 2.44
N LYS A 4 9.34 23.62 1.15
CA LYS A 4 8.23 24.40 0.58
C LYS A 4 6.91 23.71 0.94
N LEU A 5 6.10 24.34 1.80
CA LEU A 5 4.82 23.80 2.24
C LEU A 5 3.84 23.76 1.06
N LYS A 6 3.16 22.63 0.86
CA LYS A 6 2.11 22.47 -0.17
C LYS A 6 0.76 22.90 0.42
N PRO A 7 -0.03 23.72 -0.29
CA PRO A 7 -1.40 24.02 0.13
C PRO A 7 -2.25 22.75 0.12
N ILE A 8 -3.19 22.63 1.08
CA ILE A 8 -4.09 21.47 1.22
C ILE A 8 -4.85 21.19 -0.09
N SER A 9 -5.26 22.24 -0.82
CA SER A 9 -5.93 22.11 -2.11
C SER A 9 -5.08 21.46 -3.21
N GLY A 10 -3.74 21.43 -3.04
CA GLY A 10 -2.82 20.74 -3.94
C GLY A 10 -2.49 19.31 -3.52
N ILE A 11 -3.13 18.80 -2.47
CA ILE A 11 -2.97 17.43 -1.97
C ILE A 11 -4.14 16.61 -2.51
N SER A 12 -3.83 15.61 -3.34
CA SER A 12 -4.81 14.60 -3.72
C SER A 12 -4.93 13.59 -2.58
N PHE A 13 -6.11 13.46 -2.00
CA PHE A 13 -6.40 12.46 -0.97
C PHE A 13 -6.70 11.07 -1.56
N GLY A 14 -6.67 10.95 -2.89
CA GLY A 14 -7.00 9.72 -3.57
C GLY A 14 -8.50 9.45 -3.71
N TYR A 15 -8.83 8.24 -4.11
CA TYR A 15 -10.16 7.70 -4.31
C TYR A 15 -10.35 6.45 -3.44
N SER A 16 -11.59 6.08 -3.12
CA SER A 16 -11.85 4.86 -2.34
C SER A 16 -11.45 3.53 -3.03
N ASP A 17 -10.98 3.58 -4.28
CA ASP A 17 -10.57 2.41 -5.07
C ASP A 17 -9.04 2.25 -5.14
N GLY A 18 -8.50 1.58 -4.13
CA GLY A 18 -7.07 1.30 -4.03
C GLY A 18 -6.46 0.52 -5.20
N LYS A 19 -7.25 -0.19 -6.02
CA LYS A 19 -6.72 -0.91 -7.20
C LYS A 19 -6.35 0.06 -8.31
N ASN A 20 -7.20 1.05 -8.54
CA ASN A 20 -7.00 2.12 -9.51
C ASN A 20 -5.96 3.13 -9.02
N GLU A 21 -6.00 3.52 -7.75
CA GLU A 21 -5.00 4.42 -7.16
C GLU A 21 -3.59 3.86 -7.26
N ALA A 22 -3.38 2.58 -6.92
CA ALA A 22 -2.07 1.98 -6.94
C ALA A 22 -1.51 1.75 -8.37
N ARG A 23 -2.23 2.17 -9.43
CA ARG A 23 -1.71 2.22 -10.81
C ARG A 23 -1.21 3.62 -11.18
N GLN A 24 -1.49 4.64 -10.37
CA GLN A 24 -1.05 6.00 -10.65
C GLN A 24 0.48 6.10 -10.48
N PRO A 25 1.18 6.92 -11.30
CA PRO A 25 2.63 7.00 -11.28
C PRO A 25 3.22 7.32 -9.90
N ASN A 26 2.51 8.15 -9.12
CA ASN A 26 2.95 8.64 -7.81
C ASN A 26 2.12 8.10 -6.65
N PHE A 27 1.52 6.91 -6.78
CA PHE A 27 0.67 6.33 -5.73
C PHE A 27 1.38 6.14 -4.38
N GLU A 28 2.71 6.01 -4.38
CA GLU A 28 3.51 5.92 -3.16
C GLU A 28 3.34 7.15 -2.26
N SER A 29 3.03 8.32 -2.83
CA SER A 29 2.75 9.53 -2.06
C SER A 29 1.43 9.46 -1.27
N LEU A 30 0.55 8.53 -1.62
CA LEU A 30 -0.70 8.25 -0.89
C LEU A 30 -0.48 7.26 0.27
N PHE A 31 0.68 6.60 0.32
CA PHE A 31 0.98 5.62 1.35
C PHE A 31 1.69 6.26 2.53
N TYR A 32 1.20 5.96 3.74
CA TYR A 32 1.78 6.42 5.00
C TYR A 32 2.12 5.21 5.88
N ASP A 33 3.40 5.04 6.22
CA ASP A 33 3.89 3.93 7.05
C ASP A 33 4.05 4.31 8.53
N GLY A 34 3.28 5.27 9.05
CA GLY A 34 3.40 5.68 10.45
C GLY A 34 3.11 4.56 11.46
N SER A 35 2.39 3.52 11.03
CA SER A 35 2.09 2.33 11.83
C SER A 35 3.12 1.21 11.70
N GLY A 36 4.13 1.34 10.81
CA GLY A 36 5.23 0.38 10.66
C GLY A 36 4.85 -0.96 10.01
N TYR A 37 3.69 -1.04 9.34
CA TYR A 37 3.27 -2.28 8.67
C TYR A 37 4.21 -2.66 7.52
N TYR A 38 4.70 -1.70 6.75
CA TYR A 38 5.68 -1.98 5.72
C TYR A 38 6.98 -2.50 6.33
N ARG A 39 7.49 -1.86 7.38
CA ARG A 39 8.72 -2.31 8.06
C ARG A 39 8.60 -3.72 8.63
N THR A 40 7.42 -4.07 9.16
CA THR A 40 7.11 -5.42 9.64
C THR A 40 7.17 -6.43 8.49
N LEU A 41 6.46 -6.17 7.39
CA LEU A 41 6.48 -7.00 6.19
C LEU A 41 7.88 -7.13 5.57
N ARG A 42 8.72 -6.09 5.68
CA ARG A 42 10.06 -6.05 5.09
C ARG A 42 11.08 -6.89 5.85
N ASN A 43 11.01 -6.86 7.17
CA ASN A 43 12.07 -7.39 8.04
C ASN A 43 11.82 -8.83 8.48
N ASP A 44 10.59 -9.31 8.32
CA ASP A 44 10.19 -10.62 8.78
C ASP A 44 9.98 -11.58 7.59
N PRO A 45 10.69 -12.72 7.56
CA PRO A 45 10.57 -13.72 6.50
C PRO A 45 9.28 -14.57 6.57
N LEU A 46 8.41 -14.36 7.55
CA LEU A 46 7.15 -15.09 7.69
C LEU A 46 6.15 -14.79 6.56
N LYS A 47 5.17 -15.69 6.41
CA LYS A 47 4.03 -15.51 5.49
C LYS A 47 2.99 -14.61 6.17
N TYR A 48 2.58 -13.56 5.46
CA TYR A 48 1.63 -12.57 5.96
C TYR A 48 0.25 -12.68 5.31
N LEU A 49 -0.80 -12.54 6.13
CA LEU A 49 -2.16 -12.33 5.67
C LEU A 49 -2.59 -10.89 6.03
N VAL A 50 -2.78 -10.04 5.01
CA VAL A 50 -3.18 -8.63 5.21
C VAL A 50 -4.71 -8.52 5.18
N VAL A 51 -5.33 -8.32 6.35
CA VAL A 51 -6.80 -8.23 6.52
C VAL A 51 -7.27 -6.85 6.98
N GLY A 52 -8.53 -6.50 6.71
CA GLY A 52 -9.13 -5.22 7.13
C GLY A 52 -10.30 -4.75 6.25
N ARG A 53 -11.05 -3.73 6.71
CA ARG A 53 -12.25 -3.20 6.01
C ARG A 53 -11.93 -2.61 4.63
N LYS A 54 -12.93 -2.49 3.74
CA LYS A 54 -12.76 -1.79 2.45
C LYS A 54 -12.28 -0.36 2.69
N GLY A 55 -11.38 0.13 1.84
CA GLY A 55 -10.83 1.49 1.93
C GLY A 55 -9.67 1.69 2.93
N THR A 56 -9.26 0.68 3.69
CA THR A 56 -8.16 0.81 4.68
C THR A 56 -6.75 0.71 4.08
N GLY A 57 -6.59 0.90 2.76
CA GLY A 57 -5.27 0.94 2.13
C GLY A 57 -4.53 -0.39 1.96
N LYS A 58 -5.17 -1.56 2.21
CA LYS A 58 -4.51 -2.88 2.06
C LYS A 58 -3.86 -3.09 0.69
N THR A 59 -4.59 -2.77 -0.38
CA THR A 59 -4.10 -2.88 -1.75
C THR A 59 -2.89 -1.96 -1.99
N ILE A 60 -2.93 -0.75 -1.41
CA ILE A 60 -1.84 0.22 -1.50
C ILE A 60 -0.61 -0.30 -0.76
N LEU A 61 -0.76 -0.80 0.47
CA LEU A 61 0.33 -1.40 1.26
C LEU A 61 1.04 -2.52 0.48
N VAL A 62 0.26 -3.47 -0.05
CA VAL A 62 0.80 -4.60 -0.81
C VAL A 62 1.51 -4.11 -2.08
N ARG A 63 0.90 -3.20 -2.85
CA ARG A 63 1.53 -2.63 -4.06
C ARG A 63 2.80 -1.85 -3.76
N TYR A 64 2.81 -1.09 -2.67
CA TYR A 64 3.97 -0.34 -2.20
C TYR A 64 5.12 -1.29 -1.85
N PHE A 65 4.82 -2.33 -1.06
CA PHE A 65 5.78 -3.38 -0.72
C PHE A 65 6.36 -4.05 -1.98
N MET A 66 5.50 -4.46 -2.92
CA MET A 66 5.92 -5.08 -4.18
C MET A 66 6.86 -4.18 -4.97
N LYS A 67 6.54 -2.87 -5.08
CA LYS A 67 7.37 -1.91 -5.79
C LYS A 67 8.75 -1.79 -5.14
N LYS A 68 8.82 -1.71 -3.80
CA LYS A 68 10.11 -1.67 -3.08
C LYS A 68 10.92 -2.94 -3.24
N MET A 69 10.29 -4.12 -3.19
CA MET A 69 11.00 -5.38 -3.44
C MET A 69 11.56 -5.45 -4.87
N GLN A 70 10.81 -4.95 -5.86
CA GLN A 70 11.28 -4.88 -7.25
C GLN A 70 12.46 -3.91 -7.42
N GLU A 71 12.40 -2.72 -6.80
CA GLU A 71 13.50 -1.75 -6.78
C GLU A 71 14.78 -2.34 -6.16
N GLU A 72 14.63 -3.12 -5.09
CA GLU A 72 15.72 -3.81 -4.37
C GLU A 72 16.12 -5.15 -5.00
N LYS A 73 15.46 -5.59 -6.08
CA LYS A 73 15.65 -6.89 -6.75
C LYS A 73 15.50 -8.10 -5.81
N ILE A 74 14.64 -7.99 -4.81
CA ILE A 74 14.33 -9.06 -3.86
C ILE A 74 13.21 -9.92 -4.43
N LEU A 75 13.41 -11.24 -4.43
CA LEU A 75 12.39 -12.18 -4.85
C LEU A 75 11.30 -12.27 -3.79
N PHE A 76 10.05 -12.08 -4.19
CA PHE A 76 8.89 -12.29 -3.34
C PHE A 76 7.76 -12.92 -4.17
N GLN A 77 6.91 -13.71 -3.51
CA GLN A 77 5.71 -14.27 -4.13
C GLN A 77 4.48 -13.63 -3.49
N ASN A 78 3.69 -12.92 -4.29
CA ASN A 78 2.38 -12.43 -3.87
C ASN A 78 1.30 -13.37 -4.39
N LEU A 79 0.59 -14.01 -3.46
CA LEU A 79 -0.68 -14.65 -3.74
C LEU A 79 -1.79 -13.65 -3.46
N LEU A 80 -2.18 -12.92 -4.51
CA LEU A 80 -3.36 -12.06 -4.46
C LEU A 80 -4.57 -12.98 -4.53
N LEU A 81 -5.00 -13.47 -3.37
CA LEU A 81 -6.26 -14.16 -3.21
C LEU A 81 -7.36 -13.13 -3.42
N LEU A 82 -7.75 -12.97 -4.68
CA LEU A 82 -8.65 -11.93 -5.17
C LEU A 82 -10.04 -11.95 -4.50
N GLU A 83 -10.43 -12.98 -3.75
CA GLU A 83 -11.83 -13.22 -3.41
C GLU A 83 -12.12 -13.85 -2.03
N ILE A 84 -11.20 -13.87 -1.06
CA ILE A 84 -11.59 -14.32 0.28
C ILE A 84 -12.24 -13.17 1.06
N LEU A 85 -13.58 -13.24 1.08
CA LEU A 85 -14.56 -12.54 1.93
C LEU A 85 -15.25 -11.30 1.32
N GLN A 86 -15.91 -11.47 0.18
CA GLN A 86 -17.34 -11.10 0.10
C GLN A 86 -18.19 -12.21 0.72
N ALA A 87 -17.88 -12.59 1.96
CA ALA A 87 -18.75 -13.46 2.74
C ALA A 87 -18.98 -12.75 4.08
N LYS A 88 -20.01 -11.91 4.09
CA LYS A 88 -20.87 -11.73 5.25
C LYS A 88 -22.28 -11.53 4.71
N SER A 89 -23.07 -12.59 4.93
CA SER A 89 -24.52 -12.65 5.15
C SER A 89 -25.18 -11.33 5.49
#